data_AF-A0AA41Y9G1-F1
#
_entry.id   AF-A0AA41Y9G1-F1
#
_cell.length_a   1.000
_cell.length_b   1.000
_cell.length_c   1.000
_cell.angle_alpha   90.00
_cell.angle_beta   90.00
_cell.angle_gamma   90.00
#
_symmetry.space_group_name_H-M   'P 1'
#
loop_
_entity.id
_entity.type
_entity.pdbx_description
1 polymer ?
#
loop_
_entity_poly.entity_id
_entity_poly.type
_entity_poly.pdbx_seq_one_letter_code
_entity_poly.pdbx_strand_id
1 'polypeptide(L)'
;MKMNAYLIPGLKRLEDFVAESFGVTVDDMKKPSRKRTWTEARQFAMWYRKKFTKEPLKSIGKRYGGRDHATVIHAAKTVNNLIETSPEFNGKAQQALNEIRKMNRIINV
;
A
#
# COMPACT_ATOMS: atom_id res chain seq x y z
N MET A 1 11.59 -13.76 6.32
CA MET A 1 11.91 -13.82 4.87
C MET A 1 11.47 -12.51 4.22
N LYS A 2 12.40 -11.74 3.63
CA LYS A 2 12.10 -10.42 3.02
C LYS A 2 11.64 -10.63 1.57
N MET A 3 10.45 -10.14 1.21
CA MET A 3 9.88 -10.33 -0.13
C MET A 3 10.67 -9.55 -1.20
N ASN A 4 11.01 -10.24 -2.28
CA ASN A 4 11.51 -9.60 -3.49
C ASN A 4 10.29 -9.25 -4.34
N ALA A 5 9.97 -7.96 -4.46
CA ALA A 5 8.81 -7.48 -5.21
C ALA A 5 9.11 -7.57 -6.71
N TYR A 6 9.05 -8.78 -7.27
CA TYR A 6 9.07 -8.94 -8.71
C TYR A 6 7.72 -8.49 -9.27
N LEU A 7 7.75 -7.42 -10.07
CA LEU A 7 6.68 -7.07 -10.99
C LEU A 7 6.64 -8.18 -12.05
N ILE A 8 5.81 -9.20 -11.85
CA ILE A 8 5.60 -10.25 -12.84
C ILE A 8 4.60 -9.72 -13.88
N PRO A 9 4.94 -9.64 -15.17
CA PRO A 9 4.00 -9.27 -16.23
C PRO A 9 2.82 -10.25 -16.26
N GLY A 10 1.59 -9.73 -16.34
CA GLY A 10 0.35 -10.52 -16.25
C GLY A 10 -0.21 -10.67 -14.83
N LEU A 11 0.51 -10.18 -13.82
CA LEU A 11 0.08 -10.21 -12.42
C LEU A 11 -0.46 -8.86 -11.95
N LYS A 12 -1.53 -8.88 -11.15
CA LYS A 12 -2.12 -7.69 -10.53
C LYS A 12 -1.10 -7.03 -9.59
N ARG A 13 -0.88 -5.72 -9.69
CA ARG A 13 0.14 -5.00 -8.90
C ARG A 13 -0.40 -4.70 -7.51
N LEU A 14 0.50 -4.39 -6.58
CA LEU A 14 0.14 -3.94 -5.23
C LEU A 14 -0.92 -2.83 -5.26
N GLU A 15 -0.72 -1.83 -6.11
CA GLU A 15 -1.63 -0.69 -6.25
C GLU A 15 -3.03 -1.12 -6.64
N ASP A 16 -3.15 -2.12 -7.51
CA ASP A 16 -4.43 -2.62 -7.98
C ASP A 16 -5.18 -3.38 -6.87
N PHE A 17 -4.48 -4.10 -5.99
CA PHE A 17 -5.08 -4.74 -4.80
C PHE A 17 -5.53 -3.73 -3.76
N VAL A 18 -4.70 -2.73 -3.48
CA VAL A 18 -5.03 -1.67 -2.53
C VAL A 18 -6.20 -0.84 -3.04
N ALA A 19 -6.20 -0.49 -4.33
CA ALA A 19 -7.29 0.26 -4.95
C ALA A 19 -8.64 -0.45 -4.74
N GLU A 20 -8.71 -1.74 -5.02
CA GLU A 20 -9.93 -2.56 -4.85
C GLU A 20 -10.38 -2.64 -3.39
N SER A 21 -9.47 -2.94 -2.45
CA SER A 21 -9.81 -3.09 -1.03
C SER A 21 -10.30 -1.80 -0.38
N PHE A 22 -9.92 -0.65 -0.92
CA PHE A 22 -10.31 0.67 -0.40
C PHE A 22 -11.39 1.36 -1.25
N GLY A 23 -11.87 0.71 -2.33
CA GLY A 23 -12.90 1.28 -3.21
C GLY A 23 -12.44 2.56 -3.93
N VAL A 24 -11.18 2.61 -4.35
CA VAL A 24 -10.59 3.76 -5.07
C VAL A 24 -9.92 3.29 -6.36
N THR A 25 -9.53 4.21 -7.24
CA THR A 25 -8.68 3.87 -8.38
C THR A 25 -7.19 4.01 -8.05
N VAL A 26 -6.31 3.37 -8.82
CA VAL A 26 -4.86 3.56 -8.69
C VAL A 26 -4.44 5.02 -8.94
N ASP A 27 -5.16 5.72 -9.82
CA ASP A 27 -4.89 7.13 -10.12
C ASP A 27 -5.25 8.05 -8.94
N ASP A 28 -6.33 7.74 -8.22
CA ASP A 28 -6.74 8.45 -7.01
C ASP A 28 -5.66 8.40 -5.91
N MET A 29 -4.95 7.28 -5.82
CA MET A 29 -3.81 7.13 -4.91
C MET A 29 -2.61 8.00 -5.30
N LYS A 30 -2.55 8.54 -6.52
CA LYS A 30 -1.48 9.45 -6.97
C LYS A 30 -1.88 10.92 -6.82
N LYS A 31 -3.16 11.25 -7.04
CA LYS A 31 -3.70 12.62 -6.96
C LYS A 31 -3.41 13.32 -5.61
N PRO A 32 -3.31 14.66 -5.56
CA PRO A 32 -3.05 15.42 -4.33
C PRO A 32 -4.26 15.57 -3.37
N SER A 33 -5.36 14.84 -3.60
CA SER A 33 -6.59 14.97 -2.81
C SER A 33 -6.43 14.51 -1.35
N ARG A 34 -7.12 15.22 -0.46
CA ARG A 34 -7.29 14.94 0.97
C ARG A 34 -8.51 14.07 1.29
N LYS A 35 -9.25 13.59 0.28
CA LYS A 35 -10.36 12.65 0.50
C LYS A 35 -9.86 11.47 1.34
N ARG A 36 -10.57 11.17 2.43
CA ARG A 36 -10.14 10.21 3.46
C ARG A 36 -9.78 8.86 2.85
N THR A 37 -10.67 8.28 2.04
CA THR A 37 -10.45 6.98 1.39
C THR A 37 -9.22 6.95 0.47
N TRP A 38 -8.98 8.02 -0.29
CA TRP A 38 -7.81 8.13 -1.17
C TRP A 38 -6.51 8.23 -0.36
N THR A 39 -6.57 8.97 0.76
CA THR A 39 -5.43 9.16 1.66
C THR A 39 -5.09 7.87 2.38
N GLU A 40 -6.09 7.18 2.93
CA GLU A 40 -5.95 5.89 3.60
C GLU A 40 -5.37 4.82 2.67
N ALA A 41 -5.91 4.66 1.45
CA ALA A 41 -5.39 3.74 0.45
C ALA A 41 -3.92 4.02 0.11
N ARG A 42 -3.60 5.29 -0.15
CA ARG A 42 -2.23 5.73 -0.45
C ARG A 42 -1.26 5.47 0.70
N GLN A 43 -1.67 5.83 1.93
CA GLN A 43 -0.85 5.62 3.11
C GLN A 43 -0.61 4.13 3.37
N PHE A 44 -1.63 3.29 3.20
CA PHE A 44 -1.52 1.84 3.30
C PHE A 44 -0.51 1.28 2.29
N ALA A 45 -0.58 1.72 1.04
CA ALA A 45 0.35 1.26 -0.01
C ALA A 45 1.81 1.70 0.25
N MET A 46 2.01 2.91 0.79
CA MET A 46 3.32 3.38 1.25
C MET A 46 3.86 2.56 2.42
N TRP A 47 3.02 2.32 3.43
CA TRP A 47 3.35 1.48 4.59
C TRP A 47 3.74 0.06 4.16
N TYR A 48 2.96 -0.54 3.26
CA TYR A 48 3.23 -1.87 2.74
C TYR A 48 4.61 -1.93 2.06
N ARG A 49 4.89 -1.01 1.13
CA ARG A 49 6.19 -0.96 0.44
C ARG A 49 7.33 -0.79 1.43
N LYS A 50 7.21 0.13 2.39
CA LYS A 50 8.23 0.34 3.43
C LYS A 50 8.44 -0.89 4.31
N LYS A 51 7.39 -1.64 4.63
CA LYS A 51 7.45 -2.79 5.54
C LYS A 51 7.96 -4.07 4.86
N PHE A 52 7.57 -4.30 3.61
CA PHE A 52 7.76 -5.59 2.94
C PHE A 52 8.73 -5.55 1.76
N THR A 53 9.23 -4.38 1.35
CA THR A 53 10.21 -4.24 0.26
C THR A 53 11.48 -3.53 0.73
N LYS A 54 12.54 -3.57 -0.09
CA LYS A 54 13.78 -2.79 0.12
C LYS A 54 13.78 -1.46 -0.63
N GLU A 55 12.61 -0.99 -1.07
CA GLU A 55 12.51 0.22 -1.89
C GLU A 55 12.89 1.48 -1.09
N PRO A 56 13.77 2.36 -1.60
CA PRO A 56 14.11 3.62 -0.93
C PRO A 56 12.87 4.50 -0.72
N LEU A 57 12.79 5.18 0.42
CA LEU A 57 11.64 6.03 0.78
C LEU A 57 11.31 7.09 -0.29
N LYS A 58 12.34 7.70 -0.89
CA LYS A 58 12.19 8.66 -1.99
C LYS A 58 11.54 8.03 -3.24
N SER A 59 11.88 6.77 -3.54
CA SER A 59 11.29 6.02 -4.66
C SER A 59 9.82 5.68 -4.38
N ILE A 60 9.51 5.24 -3.15
CA ILE A 60 8.13 5.00 -2.70
C ILE A 60 7.29 6.28 -2.86
N GLY A 61 7.79 7.41 -2.36
CA GLY A 61 7.13 8.71 -2.48
C GLY A 61 6.90 9.14 -3.94
N LYS A 62 7.89 8.92 -4.82
CA LYS A 62 7.78 9.20 -6.26
C LYS A 62 6.62 8.44 -6.93
N ARG A 63 6.39 7.17 -6.58
CA ARG A 63 5.27 6.37 -7.15
C ARG A 63 3.89 6.93 -6.83
N TYR A 64 3.73 7.49 -5.64
CA TYR A 64 2.47 8.06 -5.19
C TYR A 64 2.51 9.57 -5.35
N GLY A 65 2.58 10.04 -6.59
CA GLY A 65 2.43 11.46 -6.94
C GLY A 65 3.58 12.36 -6.48
N GLY A 66 4.84 11.88 -6.51
CA GLY A 66 6.00 12.74 -6.24
C GLY A 66 6.15 13.19 -4.78
N ARG A 67 5.60 12.44 -3.83
CA ARG A 67 5.60 12.82 -2.40
C ARG A 67 6.98 12.68 -1.77
N ASP A 68 7.27 13.52 -0.79
CA ASP A 68 8.55 13.51 -0.08
C ASP A 68 8.72 12.25 0.80
N HIS A 69 9.96 11.84 1.04
CA HIS A 69 10.30 10.69 1.88
C HIS A 69 9.73 10.80 3.32
N ALA A 70 9.67 12.00 3.89
CA ALA A 70 9.05 12.24 5.20
C ALA A 70 7.54 11.92 5.17
N THR A 71 6.87 12.13 4.03
CA THR A 71 5.47 11.72 3.84
C THR A 71 5.31 10.21 3.94
N VAL A 72 6.27 9.43 3.44
CA VAL A 72 6.25 7.95 3.54
C VAL A 72 6.45 7.52 5.00
N ILE A 73 7.33 8.19 5.75
CA ILE A 73 7.52 7.92 7.18
C ILE A 73 6.23 8.22 7.95
N HIS A 74 5.62 9.37 7.71
CA HIS A 74 4.36 9.76 8.34
C HIS A 74 3.25 8.76 8.00
N ALA A 75 3.08 8.42 6.73
CA ALA A 75 2.10 7.43 6.28
C ALA A 75 2.24 6.10 7.03
N ALA A 76 3.48 5.61 7.19
CA ALA A 76 3.72 4.36 7.90
C ALA A 76 3.33 4.43 9.39
N LYS A 77 3.60 5.57 10.06
CA LYS A 77 3.17 5.79 11.44
C LYS A 77 1.64 5.84 11.54
N THR A 78 0.98 6.59 10.65
CA THR A 78 -0.48 6.71 10.60
C THR A 78 -1.15 5.35 10.40
N VAL A 79 -0.65 4.53 9.48
CA VAL A 79 -1.22 3.21 9.21
C VAL A 79 -1.08 2.27 10.41
N ASN A 80 0.08 2.26 11.09
CA ASN A 80 0.23 1.47 12.31
C ASN A 80 -0.80 1.88 13.37
N ASN A 81 -0.95 3.18 13.60
CA ASN A 81 -1.94 3.69 14.54
C ASN A 81 -3.38 3.31 14.12
N LEU A 82 -3.73 3.43 12.84
CA LEU A 82 -5.07 3.08 12.35
C LEU A 82 -5.37 1.58 12.46
N ILE A 83 -4.37 0.72 12.25
CA ILE A 83 -4.51 -0.73 12.46
C ILE A 83 -4.85 -1.04 13.92
N GLU A 84 -4.26 -0.31 14.86
CA GLU A 84 -4.47 -0.51 16.30
C GLU A 84 -5.77 0.13 16.81
N THR A 85 -6.14 1.29 16.28
CA THR A 85 -7.21 2.14 16.85
C THR A 85 -8.52 2.09 16.07
N SER A 86 -8.54 1.60 14.83
CA SER A 86 -9.73 1.58 13.97
C SER A 86 -10.01 0.16 13.48
N PRO A 87 -11.01 -0.54 14.08
CA PRO A 87 -11.42 -1.87 13.62
C PRO A 87 -11.84 -1.89 12.14
N GLU A 88 -12.50 -0.82 11.67
CA GLU A 88 -12.90 -0.67 10.27
C GLU A 88 -11.68 -0.62 9.34
N PHE A 89 -10.69 0.23 9.65
CA PHE A 89 -9.47 0.32 8.85
C PHE A 89 -8.68 -0.99 8.91
N ASN A 90 -8.56 -1.60 10.09
CA ASN A 90 -7.89 -2.88 10.26
C ASN A 90 -8.55 -3.97 9.39
N GLY A 91 -9.88 -4.04 9.34
CA GLY A 91 -10.60 -4.96 8.46
C GLY A 91 -10.20 -4.81 6.98
N LYS A 92 -10.21 -3.57 6.46
CA LYS A 92 -9.78 -3.28 5.08
C LYS A 92 -8.30 -3.62 4.85
N ALA A 93 -7.44 -3.29 5.82
CA ALA A 93 -6.01 -3.58 5.78
C ALA A 93 -5.74 -5.10 5.75
N GLN A 94 -6.44 -5.89 6.56
CA GLN A 94 -6.31 -7.35 6.56
C GLN A 94 -6.81 -7.96 5.27
N GLN A 95 -7.93 -7.47 4.71
CA GLN A 95 -8.42 -7.91 3.41
C GLN A 95 -7.36 -7.69 2.32
N ALA A 96 -6.79 -6.49 2.23
CA ALA A 96 -5.74 -6.18 1.29
C ALA A 96 -4.51 -7.09 1.47
N LEU A 97 -4.07 -7.31 2.72
CA LEU A 97 -2.93 -8.20 3.02
C LEU A 97 -3.21 -9.65 2.63
N ASN A 98 -4.43 -10.13 2.84
CA ASN A 98 -4.81 -11.51 2.52
C ASN A 98 -4.81 -11.74 1.00
N GLU A 99 -5.33 -10.81 0.21
CA GLU A 99 -5.29 -10.90 -1.26
C GLU A 99 -3.85 -10.88 -1.78
N ILE A 100 -3.00 -9.99 -1.24
CA ILE A 100 -1.58 -9.94 -1.62
C ILE A 100 -0.86 -11.25 -1.23
N ARG A 101 -1.17 -11.84 -0.08
CA ARG A 101 -0.59 -13.12 0.38
C ARG A 101 -0.99 -14.29 -0.51
N LYS A 102 -2.27 -14.39 -0.90
CA LYS A 102 -2.75 -15.42 -1.84
C LYS A 102 -1.92 -15.40 -3.12
N MET A 103 -1.67 -14.20 -3.64
CA MET A 103 -0.86 -14.03 -4.84
C MET A 103 0.59 -14.49 -4.65
N ASN A 104 1.21 -14.13 -3.54
CA ASN A 104 2.58 -14.56 -3.25
C ASN A 104 2.71 -16.07 -3.07
N ARG A 105 1.66 -16.77 -2.60
CA ARG A 105 1.69 -18.25 -2.55
C ARG A 105 1.69 -18.85 -3.95
N ILE A 106 0.94 -18.29 -4.90
CA ILE A 106 0.94 -18.78 -6.30
C ILE A 106 2.32 -18.63 -6.95
N ILE A 107 3.07 -17.58 -6.62
CA ILE A 107 4.38 -17.29 -7.22
C ILE A 107 5.52 -18.15 -6.62
N ASN A 108 5.36 -18.64 -5.39
CA ASN A 108 6.39 -19.44 -4.69
C ASN A 108 6.04 -20.95 -4.64
N VAL A 109 5.17 -21.42 -5.52
CA VAL A 109 4.92 -22.84 -5.83
C VAL A 109 5.53 -23.11 -7.19
#